data_AF-K0E0Y4-F1
#
_entry.id   AF-K0E0Y4-F1
#
_cell.length_a   1.000
_cell.length_b   1.000
_cell.length_c   1.000
_cell.angle_alpha   90.00
_cell.angle_beta   90.00
_cell.angle_gamma   90.00
#
_symmetry.space_group_name_H-M   'P 1'
#
loop_
_entity.id
_entity.type
_entity.pdbx_description
1 polymer ?
#
loop_
_entity_poly.entity_id
_entity_poly.type
_entity_poly.pdbx_seq_one_letter_code
_entity_poly.pdbx_strand_id
1 'polypeptide(L)'
;MKRNWKEVKAEIEADIDRIWWDEPEEVKMSREFRFPSGAGTDGRVIGNLFFLVCDTQAMGWWTAEPTMRAMLQDPDFTLDHCKRAWRYMNVHMAKLMGDVDPPNCPAPWLNLPTLPKFALAIVDSFDSIHDKAELADLNWSWMNYINRINRWFVTIFPWEIGDHLPRIENKPYKSATQGSYVR
;
A
#
# COMPACT_ATOMS: atom_id res chain seq x y z
N MET A 1 22.12 -4.22 -15.11
CA MET A 1 22.71 -5.21 -14.18
C MET A 1 21.57 -5.75 -13.33
N LYS A 2 21.35 -7.06 -13.25
CA LYS A 2 20.27 -7.63 -12.42
C LYS A 2 20.60 -7.40 -10.94
N ARG A 3 19.65 -6.91 -10.13
CA ARG A 3 19.90 -6.56 -8.71
C ARG A 3 19.89 -7.81 -7.84
N ASN A 4 20.66 -7.82 -6.75
CA ASN A 4 20.57 -8.87 -5.74
C ASN A 4 19.41 -8.58 -4.77
N TRP A 5 18.57 -9.57 -4.48
CA TRP A 5 17.41 -9.39 -3.60
C TRP A 5 17.80 -8.96 -2.18
N LYS A 6 18.98 -9.37 -1.68
CA LYS A 6 19.47 -9.00 -0.35
C LYS A 6 19.86 -7.52 -0.27
N GLU A 7 20.39 -6.97 -1.36
CA GLU A 7 20.70 -5.54 -1.45
C GLU A 7 19.40 -4.72 -1.45
N VAL A 8 18.40 -5.17 -2.23
CA VAL A 8 17.07 -4.53 -2.26
C VAL A 8 16.40 -4.60 -0.88
N LYS A 9 16.47 -5.76 -0.21
CA LYS A 9 15.98 -5.94 1.16
C LYS A 9 16.66 -4.96 2.12
N ALA A 10 17.98 -4.87 2.09
CA ALA A 10 18.74 -3.98 2.96
C ALA A 10 18.40 -2.50 2.73
N GLU A 11 18.17 -2.08 1.48
CA GLU A 11 17.70 -0.71 1.17
C GLU A 11 16.32 -0.43 1.74
N ILE A 12 15.40 -1.39 1.67
CA ILE A 12 14.06 -1.28 2.25
C ILE A 12 14.16 -1.18 3.77
N GLU A 13 14.96 -2.04 4.41
CA GLU A 13 15.14 -2.05 5.87
C GLU A 13 15.79 -0.76 6.39
N ALA A 14 16.78 -0.23 5.67
CA ALA A 14 17.36 1.06 6.00
C ALA A 14 16.34 2.21 5.93
N ASP A 15 15.42 2.17 4.96
CA ASP A 15 14.37 3.17 4.86
C ASP A 15 13.29 2.98 5.92
N ILE A 16 12.96 1.73 6.29
CA ILE A 16 12.09 1.42 7.43
C ILE A 16 12.65 2.06 8.71
N ASP A 17 13.94 1.89 8.99
CA ASP A 17 14.60 2.49 10.16
C ASP A 17 14.50 4.02 10.13
N ARG A 18 14.73 4.64 8.96
CA ARG A 18 14.60 6.09 8.77
C ARG A 18 13.19 6.60 9.11
N ILE A 19 12.15 5.85 8.72
CA ILE A 19 10.75 6.29 8.88
C ILE A 19 10.06 5.68 10.11
N TRP A 20 10.79 4.97 10.97
CA TRP A 20 10.14 4.19 12.01
C TRP A 20 9.48 5.08 13.07
N TRP A 21 10.23 6.09 13.52
CA TRP A 21 9.82 7.07 14.53
C TRP A 21 9.69 8.48 13.97
N ASP A 22 10.47 8.81 12.94
CA ASP A 22 10.46 10.13 12.32
C ASP A 22 9.49 10.17 11.14
N GLU A 23 8.66 11.21 11.10
CA GLU A 23 7.73 11.43 10.00
C GLU A 23 8.52 11.68 8.71
N PRO A 24 8.31 10.88 7.66
CA PRO A 24 9.02 11.10 6.40
C PRO A 24 8.47 12.30 5.65
N GLU A 25 9.31 12.96 4.83
CA GLU A 25 8.96 14.20 4.12
C GLU A 25 7.73 14.03 3.21
N GLU A 26 7.59 12.88 2.56
CA GLU A 26 6.41 12.52 1.77
C GLU A 26 5.09 12.55 2.55
N VAL A 27 5.11 12.10 3.81
CA VAL A 27 3.95 12.12 4.71
C VAL A 27 3.72 13.55 5.20
N LYS A 28 4.79 14.24 5.60
CA LYS A 28 4.72 15.62 6.06
C LYS A 28 4.09 16.56 5.02
N MET A 29 4.52 16.46 3.76
CA MET A 29 3.92 17.22 2.65
C MET A 29 2.41 16.92 2.52
N SER A 30 2.03 15.65 2.64
CA SER A 30 0.63 15.24 2.58
C SER A 30 -0.19 15.79 3.76
N ARG A 31 0.36 15.77 4.99
CA ARG A 31 -0.25 16.39 6.18
C ARG A 31 -0.43 17.90 6.01
N GLU A 32 0.53 18.57 5.37
CA GLU A 32 0.48 19.99 5.04
C GLU A 32 -0.39 20.29 3.81
N PHE A 33 -1.09 19.28 3.27
CA PHE A 33 -1.97 19.37 2.10
C PHE A 33 -1.25 19.79 0.81
N ARG A 34 0.06 19.55 0.73
CA ARG A 34 0.91 19.89 -0.41
C ARG A 34 1.10 18.68 -1.31
N PHE A 35 0.54 18.73 -2.51
CA PHE A 35 0.72 17.73 -3.56
C PHE A 35 1.32 18.42 -4.80
N PRO A 36 2.65 18.45 -4.96
CA PRO A 36 3.30 19.12 -6.09
C PRO A 36 2.89 18.56 -7.46
N SER A 37 2.35 17.34 -7.50
CA SER A 37 1.76 16.72 -8.68
C SER A 37 0.50 17.43 -9.20
N GLY A 38 -0.15 18.23 -8.36
CA GLY A 38 -1.48 18.78 -8.62
C GLY A 38 -2.62 17.82 -8.28
N ALA A 39 -2.34 16.68 -7.66
CA ALA A 39 -3.37 15.71 -7.28
C ALA A 39 -4.43 16.33 -6.35
N GLY A 40 -5.70 16.10 -6.68
CA GLY A 40 -6.84 16.58 -5.92
C GLY A 40 -8.09 16.67 -6.80
N THR A 41 -9.24 16.84 -6.18
CA THR A 41 -10.52 17.03 -6.88
C THR A 41 -11.16 18.33 -6.40
N ASP A 42 -11.54 19.21 -7.32
CA ASP A 42 -12.12 20.52 -7.03
C ASP A 42 -11.32 21.35 -6.01
N GLY A 43 -9.99 21.35 -6.15
CA GLY A 43 -9.07 22.07 -5.26
C GLY A 43 -8.98 21.49 -3.83
N ARG A 44 -9.42 20.25 -3.61
CA ARG A 44 -9.42 19.59 -2.30
C ARG A 44 -8.60 18.30 -2.35
N VAL A 45 -7.93 18.00 -1.24
CA VAL A 45 -7.00 16.86 -1.11
C VAL A 45 -7.44 15.81 -0.08
N ILE A 46 -8.62 15.96 0.52
CA ILE A 46 -9.14 14.97 1.48
C ILE A 46 -9.27 13.58 0.85
N GLY A 47 -9.67 13.51 -0.41
CA GLY A 47 -9.68 12.28 -1.20
C GLY A 47 -8.29 11.65 -1.30
N ASN A 48 -7.25 12.45 -1.55
CA ASN A 48 -5.87 11.95 -1.63
C ASN A 48 -5.44 11.31 -0.31
N LEU A 49 -5.71 11.96 0.83
CA LEU A 49 -5.39 11.43 2.16
C LEU A 49 -6.16 10.14 2.45
N PHE A 50 -7.43 10.08 2.03
CA PHE A 50 -8.24 8.86 2.14
C PHE A 50 -7.66 7.72 1.31
N PHE A 51 -7.31 7.97 0.04
CA PHE A 51 -6.66 6.98 -0.82
C PHE A 51 -5.31 6.53 -0.26
N LEU A 52 -4.50 7.44 0.29
CA LEU A 52 -3.23 7.08 0.91
C LEU A 52 -3.40 6.15 2.12
N VAL A 53 -4.45 6.33 2.93
CA VAL A 53 -4.79 5.38 4.00
C VAL A 53 -5.26 4.04 3.42
N CYS A 54 -6.22 4.07 2.49
CA CYS A 54 -6.87 2.86 1.98
C CYS A 54 -5.96 2.01 1.09
N ASP A 55 -5.21 2.63 0.18
CA ASP A 55 -4.36 1.92 -0.78
C ASP A 55 -3.14 1.32 -0.08
N THR A 56 -2.55 2.01 0.90
CA THR A 56 -1.46 1.43 1.70
C THR A 56 -1.98 0.34 2.65
N GLN A 57 -3.22 0.42 3.12
CA GLN A 57 -3.88 -0.66 3.87
C GLN A 57 -4.14 -1.89 2.99
N ALA A 58 -4.64 -1.68 1.76
CA ALA A 58 -4.88 -2.74 0.78
C ALA A 58 -3.57 -3.44 0.38
N MET A 59 -2.51 -2.67 0.13
CA MET A 59 -1.17 -3.23 -0.14
C MET A 59 -0.57 -3.93 1.08
N GLY A 60 -0.81 -3.42 2.27
CA GLY A 60 -0.33 -4.00 3.51
C GLY A 60 -1.23 -5.13 3.98
N TRP A 61 -1.60 -5.03 5.24
CA TRP A 61 -2.26 -6.08 6.02
C TRP A 61 -3.65 -6.52 5.56
N TRP A 62 -4.33 -5.81 4.64
CA TRP A 62 -5.69 -6.17 4.21
C TRP A 62 -5.74 -7.12 3.01
N THR A 63 -5.00 -6.84 1.92
CA THR A 63 -5.13 -7.62 0.67
C THR A 63 -3.82 -8.24 0.24
N ALA A 64 -2.83 -7.45 -0.18
CA ALA A 64 -1.65 -8.00 -0.86
C ALA A 64 -0.75 -8.81 0.09
N GLU A 65 -0.56 -8.39 1.35
CA GLU A 65 0.19 -9.18 2.33
C GLU A 65 -0.47 -10.54 2.62
N PRO A 66 -1.77 -10.62 3.00
CA PRO A 66 -2.44 -11.92 3.18
C PRO A 66 -2.39 -12.82 1.95
N THR A 67 -2.62 -12.28 0.74
CA THR A 67 -2.53 -13.04 -0.51
C THR A 67 -1.13 -13.62 -0.69
N MET A 68 -0.08 -12.82 -0.52
CA MET A 68 1.28 -13.29 -0.68
C MET A 68 1.66 -14.34 0.36
N ARG A 69 1.28 -14.14 1.63
CA ARG A 69 1.54 -15.12 2.70
C ARG A 69 0.89 -16.47 2.38
N ALA A 70 -0.36 -16.48 1.94
CA ALA A 70 -1.06 -17.72 1.58
C ALA A 70 -0.36 -18.43 0.40
N MET A 71 -0.07 -17.73 -0.69
CA MET A 71 0.57 -18.34 -1.87
C MET A 71 2.00 -18.86 -1.60
N LEU A 72 2.75 -18.20 -0.72
CA LEU A 72 4.10 -18.63 -0.36
C LEU A 72 4.09 -19.92 0.49
N GLN A 73 3.05 -20.15 1.28
CA GLN A 73 2.89 -21.34 2.12
C GLN A 73 2.23 -22.51 1.41
N ASP A 74 1.52 -22.25 0.32
CA ASP A 74 0.78 -23.26 -0.43
C ASP A 74 1.71 -24.02 -1.41
N PRO A 75 1.84 -25.36 -1.28
CA PRO A 75 2.74 -26.16 -2.13
C PRO A 75 2.32 -26.21 -3.62
N ASP A 76 1.06 -25.92 -3.95
CA ASP A 76 0.55 -25.97 -5.33
C ASP A 76 0.99 -24.75 -6.16
N PHE A 77 1.43 -23.67 -5.50
CA PHE A 77 2.03 -22.53 -6.20
C PHE A 77 3.54 -22.71 -6.35
N THR A 78 4.07 -22.46 -7.54
CA THR A 78 5.53 -22.42 -7.77
C THR A 78 6.11 -21.07 -7.35
N LEU A 79 7.44 -20.97 -7.24
CA LEU A 79 8.11 -19.67 -7.04
C LEU A 79 7.74 -18.65 -8.14
N ASP A 80 7.64 -19.10 -9.40
CA ASP A 80 7.26 -18.23 -10.52
C ASP A 80 5.83 -17.69 -10.36
N HIS A 81 4.88 -18.55 -9.94
CA HIS A 81 3.52 -18.11 -9.62
C HIS A 81 3.54 -17.02 -8.53
N CYS A 82 4.32 -17.20 -7.46
CA CYS A 82 4.44 -16.22 -6.39
C CYS A 82 5.06 -14.90 -6.89
N LYS A 83 6.13 -14.93 -7.72
CA LYS A 83 6.74 -13.73 -8.30
C LYS A 83 5.75 -12.95 -9.18
N ARG A 84 4.97 -13.65 -10.00
CA ARG A 84 3.94 -13.05 -10.87
C ARG A 84 2.83 -12.42 -10.04
N ALA A 85 2.31 -13.13 -9.04
CA ALA A 85 1.28 -12.60 -8.14
C ALA A 85 1.79 -11.38 -7.38
N TRP A 86 3.01 -11.42 -6.85
CA TRP A 86 3.63 -10.28 -6.18
C TRP A 86 3.63 -9.04 -7.07
N ARG A 87 4.05 -9.20 -8.34
CA ARG A 87 4.06 -8.12 -9.32
C ARG A 87 2.66 -7.55 -9.55
N TYR A 88 1.67 -8.41 -9.78
CA TYR A 88 0.30 -7.98 -10.07
C TYR A 88 -0.37 -7.29 -8.88
N MET A 89 -0.09 -7.75 -7.68
CA MET A 89 -0.65 -7.19 -6.46
C MET A 89 0.00 -5.87 -6.06
N ASN A 90 1.29 -5.64 -6.34
CA ASN A 90 2.00 -4.49 -5.77
C ASN A 90 2.33 -3.38 -6.77
N VAL A 91 2.76 -3.72 -8.00
CA VAL A 91 3.43 -2.74 -8.87
C VAL A 91 2.49 -1.64 -9.34
N HIS A 92 1.26 -1.98 -9.72
CA HIS A 92 0.30 -0.97 -10.19
C HIS A 92 -0.05 0.03 -9.08
N MET A 93 -0.36 -0.45 -7.87
CA MET A 93 -0.69 0.42 -6.74
C MET A 93 0.52 1.28 -6.31
N ALA A 94 1.73 0.71 -6.29
CA ALA A 94 2.94 1.46 -6.00
C ALA A 94 3.16 2.61 -7.00
N LYS A 95 2.98 2.34 -8.29
CA LYS A 95 3.07 3.36 -9.35
C LYS A 95 1.97 4.41 -9.24
N LEU A 96 0.73 4.00 -9.01
CA LEU A 96 -0.38 4.95 -8.86
C LEU A 96 -0.10 5.99 -7.78
N MET A 97 0.52 5.61 -6.67
CA MET A 97 0.82 6.53 -5.57
C MET A 97 2.11 7.36 -5.76
N GLY A 98 3.05 6.90 -6.59
CA GLY A 98 4.42 7.43 -6.58
C GLY A 98 5.05 7.78 -7.92
N ASP A 99 4.43 7.41 -9.03
CA ASP A 99 4.99 7.62 -10.37
C ASP A 99 4.71 9.05 -10.88
N VAL A 100 5.41 9.41 -11.95
CA VAL A 100 5.29 10.70 -12.64
C VAL A 100 4.90 10.50 -14.10
N ASP A 101 4.27 11.51 -14.71
CA ASP A 101 3.94 11.54 -16.14
C ASP A 101 4.17 12.95 -16.71
N PRO A 102 5.42 13.42 -16.86
CA PRO A 102 5.69 14.77 -17.36
C PRO A 102 5.21 14.95 -18.82
N PRO A 103 4.60 16.10 -19.17
CA PRO A 103 4.40 17.29 -18.34
C PRO A 103 3.13 17.27 -17.48
N ASN A 104 2.26 16.27 -17.63
CA ASN A 104 0.94 16.20 -17.00
C ASN A 104 1.01 16.02 -15.47
N CYS A 105 2.00 15.30 -14.99
CA CYS A 105 2.25 15.00 -13.58
C CYS A 105 3.77 15.09 -13.32
N PRO A 106 4.30 16.30 -13.02
CA PRO A 106 5.74 16.53 -12.92
C PRO A 106 6.37 16.04 -11.60
N ALA A 107 5.55 15.60 -10.65
CA ALA A 107 5.96 15.12 -9.34
C ALA A 107 5.11 13.91 -8.94
N PRO A 108 5.56 13.05 -8.00
CA PRO A 108 4.87 11.81 -7.62
C PRO A 108 3.39 12.04 -7.30
N TRP A 109 2.49 11.31 -7.99
CA TRP A 109 1.05 11.59 -7.96
C TRP A 109 0.48 11.81 -6.55
N LEU A 110 0.69 10.86 -5.63
CA LEU A 110 0.28 10.95 -4.22
C LEU A 110 1.47 11.07 -3.26
N ASN A 111 2.52 11.78 -3.68
CA ASN A 111 3.71 12.08 -2.88
C ASN A 111 4.59 10.88 -2.46
N LEU A 112 4.36 9.64 -2.93
CA LEU A 112 5.11 8.46 -2.48
C LEU A 112 6.14 7.92 -3.51
N PRO A 113 7.20 8.65 -3.88
CA PRO A 113 8.17 8.21 -4.90
C PRO A 113 8.93 6.94 -4.53
N THR A 114 9.07 6.67 -3.23
CA THR A 114 9.81 5.51 -2.73
C THR A 114 9.07 4.19 -2.99
N LEU A 115 7.73 4.21 -3.08
CA LEU A 115 6.94 3.02 -3.40
C LEU A 115 7.29 2.40 -4.76
N PRO A 116 7.18 3.11 -5.90
CA PRO A 116 7.53 2.53 -7.19
C PRO A 116 9.03 2.22 -7.29
N LYS A 117 9.90 3.02 -6.64
CA LYS A 117 11.34 2.73 -6.56
C LYS A 117 11.58 1.34 -5.98
N PHE A 118 11.05 1.04 -4.79
CA PHE A 118 11.23 -0.26 -4.16
C PHE A 118 10.47 -1.37 -4.89
N ALA A 119 9.25 -1.12 -5.36
CA ALA A 119 8.47 -2.14 -6.05
C ALA A 119 9.16 -2.61 -7.35
N LEU A 120 9.75 -1.68 -8.11
CA LEU A 120 10.51 -2.00 -9.31
C LEU A 120 11.85 -2.66 -8.97
N ALA A 121 12.54 -2.21 -7.92
CA ALA A 121 13.76 -2.85 -7.44
C ALA A 121 13.55 -4.33 -7.06
N ILE A 122 12.44 -4.64 -6.37
CA ILE A 122 12.05 -6.01 -6.03
C ILE A 122 11.87 -6.82 -7.32
N VAL A 123 11.10 -6.31 -8.28
CA VAL A 123 10.91 -6.96 -9.58
C VAL A 123 12.23 -7.21 -10.32
N ASP A 124 13.13 -6.24 -10.34
CA ASP A 124 14.44 -6.33 -10.99
C ASP A 124 15.39 -7.31 -10.32
N SER A 125 15.10 -7.70 -9.07
CA SER A 125 15.86 -8.70 -8.31
C SER A 125 15.30 -10.11 -8.39
N PHE A 126 14.15 -10.32 -9.03
CA PHE A 126 13.48 -11.62 -9.11
C PHE A 126 14.37 -12.75 -9.63
N ASP A 127 15.30 -12.46 -10.52
CA ASP A 127 16.22 -13.47 -11.08
C ASP A 127 17.26 -13.97 -10.08
N SER A 128 17.51 -13.23 -8.99
CA SER A 128 18.41 -13.62 -7.90
C SER A 128 17.71 -14.41 -6.79
N ILE A 129 16.39 -14.58 -6.88
CA ILE A 129 15.57 -15.32 -5.89
C ILE A 129 15.37 -16.74 -6.41
N HIS A 130 15.85 -17.73 -5.66
CA HIS A 130 15.93 -19.13 -6.07
C HIS A 130 14.90 -20.03 -5.40
N ASP A 131 14.33 -19.60 -4.27
CA ASP A 131 13.26 -20.34 -3.58
C ASP A 131 12.20 -19.43 -2.95
N LYS A 132 11.14 -20.04 -2.42
CA LYS A 132 10.04 -19.32 -1.77
C LYS A 132 10.43 -18.69 -0.43
N ALA A 133 11.42 -19.24 0.27
CA ALA A 133 11.87 -18.68 1.55
C ALA A 133 12.58 -17.34 1.32
N GLU A 134 13.41 -17.23 0.29
CA GLU A 134 14.03 -15.96 -0.11
C GLU A 134 12.99 -14.92 -0.54
N LEU A 135 11.98 -15.30 -1.33
CA LEU A 135 10.89 -14.39 -1.69
C LEU A 135 10.09 -13.97 -0.46
N ALA A 136 9.81 -14.89 0.46
CA ALA A 136 9.09 -14.60 1.70
C ALA A 136 9.87 -13.62 2.59
N ASP A 137 11.20 -13.77 2.67
CA ASP A 137 12.07 -12.89 3.44
C ASP A 137 12.12 -11.47 2.86
N LEU A 138 12.26 -11.32 1.54
CA LEU A 138 12.16 -10.01 0.89
C LEU A 138 10.76 -9.40 1.05
N ASN A 139 9.71 -10.21 0.86
CA ASN A 139 8.33 -9.78 1.02
C ASN A 139 8.03 -9.30 2.44
N TRP A 140 8.64 -9.92 3.46
CA TRP A 140 8.51 -9.49 4.84
C TRP A 140 8.97 -8.03 5.03
N SER A 141 10.16 -7.68 4.55
CA SER A 141 10.66 -6.30 4.64
C SER A 141 9.80 -5.33 3.84
N TRP A 142 9.37 -5.70 2.63
CA TRP A 142 8.42 -4.89 1.85
C TRP A 142 7.10 -4.62 2.59
N MET A 143 6.49 -5.65 3.18
CA MET A 143 5.21 -5.48 3.90
C MET A 143 5.38 -4.67 5.18
N ASN A 144 6.51 -4.78 5.88
CA ASN A 144 6.80 -3.89 7.01
C ASN A 144 6.94 -2.43 6.57
N TYR A 145 7.59 -2.16 5.43
CA TYR A 145 7.66 -0.82 4.87
C TYR A 145 6.27 -0.25 4.56
N ILE A 146 5.45 -1.01 3.83
CA ILE A 146 4.06 -0.60 3.51
C ILE A 146 3.26 -0.34 4.77
N ASN A 147 3.29 -1.26 5.73
CA ASN A 147 2.54 -1.14 6.98
C ASN A 147 3.04 0.05 7.83
N ARG A 148 4.33 0.38 7.78
CA ARG A 148 4.89 1.56 8.48
C ARG A 148 4.45 2.86 7.83
N ILE A 149 4.44 2.94 6.50
CA ILE A 149 3.87 4.07 5.75
C ILE A 149 2.36 4.21 6.02
N ASN A 150 1.61 3.11 5.99
CA ASN A 150 0.18 3.11 6.31
C ASN A 150 -0.10 3.70 7.70
N ARG A 151 0.68 3.29 8.71
CA ARG A 151 0.56 3.84 10.07
C ARG A 151 0.75 5.35 10.11
N TRP A 152 1.69 5.89 9.34
CA TRP A 152 1.87 7.33 9.23
C TRP A 152 0.63 8.01 8.63
N PHE A 153 0.08 7.49 7.54
CA PHE A 153 -1.13 8.05 6.94
C PHE A 153 -2.35 7.94 7.84
N VAL A 154 -2.50 6.83 8.57
CA VAL A 154 -3.54 6.70 9.60
C VAL A 154 -3.34 7.75 10.70
N THR A 155 -2.10 8.03 11.12
CA THR A 155 -1.82 9.06 12.14
C THR A 155 -2.13 10.48 11.66
N ILE A 156 -1.80 10.82 10.42
CA ILE A 156 -2.01 12.19 9.89
C ILE A 156 -3.37 12.43 9.27
N PHE A 157 -4.18 11.38 9.08
CA PHE A 157 -5.52 11.53 8.53
C PHE A 157 -6.38 12.39 9.47
N PRO A 158 -7.12 13.39 8.96
CA PRO A 158 -7.89 14.32 9.79
C PRO A 158 -9.19 13.66 10.31
N TRP A 159 -9.06 12.78 11.29
CA TRP A 159 -10.17 12.03 11.90
C TRP A 159 -11.22 12.94 12.55
N GLU A 160 -10.85 14.17 12.90
CA GLU A 160 -11.72 15.19 13.48
C GLU A 160 -12.90 15.55 12.55
N ILE A 161 -12.80 15.28 11.25
CA ILE A 161 -13.95 15.39 10.32
C ILE A 161 -15.12 14.49 10.78
N GLY A 162 -14.81 13.39 11.48
CA GLY A 162 -15.79 12.47 12.07
C GLY A 162 -16.68 13.11 13.15
N ASP A 163 -16.27 14.22 13.77
CA ASP A 163 -17.08 14.92 14.79
C ASP A 163 -18.41 15.43 14.22
N HIS A 164 -18.46 15.64 12.90
CA HIS A 164 -19.66 16.07 12.18
C HIS A 164 -20.46 14.90 11.59
N LEU A 165 -20.04 13.65 11.84
CA LEU A 165 -20.63 12.43 11.27
C LEU A 165 -21.08 11.45 12.37
N PRO A 166 -22.00 11.85 13.28
CA PRO A 166 -22.44 10.98 14.36
C PRO A 166 -23.17 9.74 13.80
N ARG A 167 -22.92 8.59 14.41
CA ARG A 167 -23.72 7.39 14.14
C ARG A 167 -25.18 7.66 14.53
N ILE A 168 -26.09 7.62 13.56
CA ILE A 168 -27.52 7.69 13.83
C ILE A 168 -27.96 6.32 14.39
N GLU A 169 -28.46 6.30 15.62
CA GLU A 169 -29.01 5.09 16.23
C GLU A 169 -30.37 4.77 15.61
N ASN A 170 -30.42 3.74 14.77
CA ASN A 170 -31.66 3.24 14.22
C ASN A 170 -32.25 2.15 15.13
N LYS A 171 -33.58 2.05 15.15
CA LYS A 171 -34.28 0.85 15.66
C LYS A 171 -33.76 -0.38 14.91
N PRO A 172 -33.71 -1.57 15.54
CA PRO A 172 -33.21 -2.78 14.90
C PRO A 172 -33.88 -3.00 13.55
N TYR A 173 -33.06 -3.22 12.52
CA TYR A 173 -33.51 -3.55 11.17
C TYR A 173 -34.42 -4.77 11.26
N LYS A 174 -35.72 -4.61 10.98
CA LYS A 174 -36.62 -5.76 10.80
C LYS A 174 -36.19 -6.46 9.52
N SER A 175 -35.56 -7.62 9.64
CA SER A 175 -35.15 -8.40 8.47
C SER A 175 -36.39 -8.72 7.62
N ALA A 176 -36.30 -8.48 6.30
CA ALA A 176 -37.33 -8.86 5.35
C ALA A 176 -37.36 -10.38 5.07
N THR A 177 -37.03 -11.21 6.06
CA THR A 177 -36.96 -12.68 5.96
C THR A 177 -38.01 -13.39 6.82
N GLN A 178 -39.15 -12.73 7.07
CA GLN A 178 -40.39 -13.42 7.45
C GLN A 178 -41.39 -13.31 6.30
N GLY A 179 -41.09 -13.99 5.19
CA GLY A 179 -41.93 -14.06 4.01
C GLY A 179 -41.78 -15.41 3.34
N SER A 180 -42.72 -16.31 3.63
CA SER A 180 -43.11 -17.49 2.84
C SER A 180 -42.02 -18.49 2.41
N TYR A 181 -41.82 -19.52 3.24
CA TYR A 181 -41.86 -20.89 2.72
C TYR A 181 -43.04 -21.61 3.37
N VAL A 182 -44.21 -21.44 2.77
CA VAL A 182 -45.32 -22.39 2.85
C VAL A 182 -45.41 -23.04 1.47
N ARG A 183 -44.80 -24.21 1.34
CA ARG A 183 -45.35 -25.46 0.79
C ARG A 183 -44.24 -26.48 0.67
#